data_AF-A0A417Z6C4-F1
#
_entry.id   AF-A0A417Z6C4-F1
#
_cell.length_a   1.000
_cell.length_b   1.000
_cell.length_c   1.000
_cell.angle_alpha   90.00
_cell.angle_beta   90.00
_cell.angle_gamma   90.00
#
_symmetry.space_group_name_H-M   'P 1'
#
loop_
_entity.id
_entity.type
_entity.pdbx_description
1 polymer ?
#
loop_
_entity_poly.entity_id
_entity_poly.type
_entity_poly.pdbx_seq_one_letter_code
_entity_poly.pdbx_strand_id
1 'polypeptide(L)'
;MFGWNHDYEYVGVTPGLTPADGTGEVRRVKGRKEWAGEAAVQFAPPKGVSAALAGTVVDGKVDPRDIGAMMIDLSLRGWFRIDKQDDSWLFVQNEFPRDDIITQVEADFLNALFPPGVKYVGLEQMKRQLRGPLRHITDSLYRETIERGWYERDPRSKGFLGLAGRSPRTADGTAVRIQTLGFRKYIATAEASQIKYEEAAGLFSRYLPYAMIFGLTERWASVIGDVAKAAQLEGYGNIMGGLASDPFFWLFFGDDIAYLGIEAIGGLADLLGDGAGLFDLGDMAGGLGDVFGSVGDAIGDIAGDIFDF
;
A
#
# COMPACT_ATOMS: atom_id res chain seq x y z
N MET A 1 27.50 3.83 24.66
CA MET A 1 27.61 3.04 23.41
C MET A 1 26.57 3.59 22.44
N PHE A 2 26.98 4.11 21.29
CA PHE A 2 26.16 4.99 20.48
C PHE A 2 24.97 4.26 19.80
N GLY A 3 23.74 4.73 20.07
CA GLY A 3 22.49 4.22 19.51
C GLY A 3 22.19 4.72 18.10
N TRP A 4 22.97 4.30 17.11
CA TRP A 4 22.83 4.72 15.70
C TRP A 4 21.68 4.07 14.91
N ASN A 5 20.80 3.30 15.57
CA ASN A 5 19.75 2.49 14.94
C ASN A 5 18.34 2.75 15.50
N HIS A 6 18.17 3.75 16.36
CA HIS A 6 16.89 4.04 17.01
C HIS A 6 16.16 5.17 16.29
N ASP A 7 14.87 4.95 16.06
CA ASP A 7 13.94 5.99 15.65
C ASP A 7 13.92 7.15 16.65
N TYR A 8 13.50 8.31 16.17
CA TYR A 8 13.32 9.50 16.96
C TYR A 8 11.82 9.81 17.14
N GLU A 9 11.44 10.46 18.24
CA GLU A 9 10.06 10.83 18.53
C GLU A 9 10.01 12.23 19.15
N TYR A 10 8.89 12.94 18.93
CA TYR A 10 8.63 14.22 19.57
C TYR A 10 8.33 14.05 21.06
N VAL A 11 8.90 14.94 21.88
CA VAL A 11 8.66 15.02 23.32
C VAL A 11 7.42 15.86 23.59
N GLY A 12 6.54 15.38 24.48
CA GLY A 12 5.36 16.13 24.91
C GLY A 12 4.22 16.18 23.88
N VAL A 13 4.34 15.44 22.78
CA VAL A 13 3.31 15.32 21.73
C VAL A 13 2.71 13.92 21.77
N THR A 14 1.40 13.80 21.51
CA THR A 14 0.73 12.49 21.40
C THR A 14 1.40 11.66 20.31
N PRO A 15 1.71 10.37 20.55
CA PRO A 15 2.31 9.50 19.53
C PRO A 15 1.54 9.53 18.21
N GLY A 16 2.25 9.74 17.11
CA GLY A 16 1.66 9.87 15.78
C GLY A 16 1.25 11.29 15.40
N LEU A 17 1.35 12.29 16.28
CA LEU A 17 1.17 13.69 15.91
C LEU A 17 2.51 14.41 15.76
N THR A 18 2.50 15.48 14.98
CA THR A 18 3.61 16.42 14.84
C THR A 18 3.29 17.72 15.59
N PRO A 19 4.30 18.46 16.10
CA PRO A 19 4.11 19.78 16.69
C PRO A 19 3.45 20.75 15.70
N ALA A 20 2.56 21.61 16.19
CA ALA A 20 1.81 22.55 15.34
C ALA A 20 2.72 23.59 14.64
N ASP A 21 3.83 23.93 15.26
CA ASP A 21 4.84 24.86 14.74
C ASP A 21 5.94 24.16 13.92
N GLY A 22 5.90 22.82 13.82
CA GLY A 22 6.93 22.01 13.18
C GLY A 22 8.26 21.94 13.97
N THR A 23 8.34 22.55 15.16
CA THR A 23 9.57 22.66 15.95
C THR A 23 9.36 22.10 17.35
N GLY A 24 9.40 20.78 17.47
CA GLY A 24 9.34 20.08 18.77
C GLY A 24 10.70 19.61 19.24
N GLU A 25 10.87 19.49 20.56
CA GLU A 25 12.00 18.75 21.12
C GLU A 25 11.90 17.28 20.68
N VAL A 26 12.99 16.74 20.16
CA VAL A 26 13.07 15.36 19.67
C VAL A 26 13.97 14.55 20.60
N ARG A 27 13.53 13.34 20.92
CA ARG A 27 14.35 12.36 21.64
C ARG A 27 14.40 11.04 20.89
N ARG A 28 15.34 10.17 21.27
CA ARG A 28 15.34 8.78 20.80
C ARG A 28 14.20 8.00 21.44
N VAL A 29 13.59 7.11 20.67
CA VAL A 29 12.67 6.11 21.19
C VAL A 29 13.40 5.26 22.25
N LYS A 30 12.72 5.01 23.38
CA LYS A 30 13.25 4.23 24.49
C LYS A 30 12.93 2.74 24.33
N GLY A 31 13.86 1.88 24.78
CA GLY A 31 13.65 0.44 24.88
C GLY A 31 13.93 -0.31 23.58
N ARG A 32 13.11 -0.10 22.54
CA ARG A 32 13.28 -0.74 21.22
C ARG A 32 13.86 0.23 20.19
N LYS A 33 14.37 -0.32 19.08
CA LYS A 33 14.89 0.45 17.94
C LYS A 33 13.80 1.26 17.24
N GLU A 34 12.58 0.79 17.25
CA GLU A 34 11.42 1.47 16.68
C GLU A 34 10.39 1.75 17.76
N TRP A 35 9.49 2.70 17.50
CA TRP A 35 8.35 2.92 18.38
C TRP A 35 7.49 1.64 18.45
N ALA A 36 7.19 1.23 19.68
CA ALA A 36 6.55 -0.06 20.01
C ALA A 36 5.33 0.09 20.92
N GLY A 37 4.78 1.31 21.02
CA GLY A 37 3.52 1.53 21.71
C GLY A 37 2.33 0.99 20.90
N GLU A 38 1.14 1.13 21.46
CA GLU A 38 -0.09 0.81 20.74
C GLU A 38 -0.57 2.03 19.96
N ALA A 39 -0.59 1.93 18.62
CA ALA A 39 -1.04 3.03 17.78
C ALA A 39 -2.55 3.24 17.97
N ALA A 40 -2.94 4.49 18.25
CA ALA A 40 -4.35 4.87 18.27
C ALA A 40 -4.96 4.62 16.90
N VAL A 41 -6.20 4.11 16.87
CA VAL A 41 -6.93 3.83 15.63
C VAL A 41 -7.07 5.12 14.82
N GLN A 42 -6.70 5.06 13.55
CA GLN A 42 -6.92 6.14 12.58
C GLN A 42 -7.95 5.68 11.57
N PHE A 43 -9.00 6.44 11.32
CA PHE A 43 -10.08 6.06 10.39
C PHE A 43 -9.76 6.38 8.92
N ALA A 44 -8.65 7.06 8.66
CA ALA A 44 -8.18 7.46 7.35
C ALA A 44 -6.66 7.31 7.28
N PRO A 45 -6.09 7.10 6.07
CA PRO A 45 -4.64 7.07 5.90
C PRO A 45 -4.01 8.42 6.26
N PRO A 46 -2.69 8.45 6.56
CA PRO A 46 -1.96 9.69 6.78
C PRO A 46 -2.13 10.65 5.59
N LYS A 47 -2.37 11.94 5.89
CA LYS A 47 -2.63 12.93 4.84
C LYS A 47 -1.42 13.08 3.91
N GLY A 48 -1.66 13.00 2.61
CA GLY A 48 -0.64 13.21 1.58
C GLY A 48 0.41 12.10 1.49
N VAL A 49 0.16 10.93 2.10
CA VAL A 49 1.04 9.76 2.05
C VAL A 49 0.37 8.71 1.16
N SER A 50 0.96 8.41 0.00
CA SER A 50 0.47 7.35 -0.87
C SER A 50 0.66 5.96 -0.24
N ALA A 51 -0.06 4.95 -0.74
CA ALA A 51 0.03 3.59 -0.21
C ALA A 51 1.45 3.00 -0.28
N ALA A 52 2.19 3.24 -1.37
CA ALA A 52 3.57 2.78 -1.49
C ALA A 52 4.49 3.40 -0.44
N LEU A 53 4.38 4.72 -0.23
CA LEU A 53 5.14 5.43 0.79
C LEU A 53 4.74 4.99 2.20
N ALA A 54 3.46 4.66 2.42
CA ALA A 54 2.97 4.08 3.66
C ALA A 54 3.59 2.70 3.95
N GLY A 55 3.76 1.86 2.92
CA GLY A 55 4.51 0.59 3.04
C GLY A 55 5.95 0.86 3.47
N THR A 56 6.66 1.71 2.73
CA THR A 56 8.07 2.02 2.99
C THR A 56 8.33 2.66 4.34
N VAL A 57 7.43 3.50 4.83
CA VAL A 57 7.60 4.11 6.17
C VAL A 57 7.31 3.12 7.29
N VAL A 58 6.61 2.01 7.06
CA VAL A 58 6.30 1.02 8.12
C VAL A 58 7.52 0.19 8.50
N ASP A 59 8.28 -0.30 7.52
CA ASP A 59 9.39 -1.22 7.74
C ASP A 59 10.75 -0.75 7.17
N GLY A 60 10.75 0.34 6.39
CA GLY A 60 11.94 0.90 5.78
C GLY A 60 12.35 0.21 4.48
N LYS A 61 11.46 -0.56 3.87
CA LYS A 61 11.70 -1.28 2.62
C LYS A 61 10.61 -0.95 1.61
N VAL A 62 11.01 -0.88 0.35
CA VAL A 62 10.07 -0.85 -0.78
C VAL A 62 9.87 -2.28 -1.22
N ASP A 63 8.68 -2.82 -0.98
CA ASP A 63 8.31 -4.15 -1.41
C ASP A 63 7.62 -4.13 -2.78
N PRO A 64 7.62 -5.26 -3.51
CA PRO A 64 6.86 -5.40 -4.75
C PRO A 64 5.37 -5.03 -4.60
N ARG A 65 4.79 -5.39 -3.45
CA ARG A 65 3.41 -5.08 -3.10
C ARG A 65 3.14 -3.58 -2.99
N ASP A 66 4.14 -2.79 -2.60
CA ASP A 66 4.03 -1.33 -2.49
C ASP A 66 3.90 -0.71 -3.88
N ILE A 67 4.72 -1.18 -4.83
CA ILE A 67 4.64 -0.76 -6.23
C ILE A 67 3.30 -1.18 -6.85
N GLY A 68 2.83 -2.39 -6.54
CA GLY A 68 1.50 -2.86 -6.92
C GLY A 68 0.38 -1.99 -6.36
N ALA A 69 0.45 -1.61 -5.09
CA ALA A 69 -0.50 -0.71 -4.48
C ALA A 69 -0.48 0.69 -5.13
N MET A 70 0.70 1.22 -5.47
CA MET A 70 0.81 2.48 -6.22
C MET A 70 0.15 2.39 -7.61
N MET A 71 0.34 1.28 -8.32
CA MET A 71 -0.33 1.04 -9.60
C MET A 71 -1.85 1.07 -9.45
N ILE A 72 -2.39 0.34 -8.47
CA ILE A 72 -3.83 0.32 -8.19
C ILE A 72 -4.33 1.71 -7.78
N ASP A 73 -3.60 2.42 -6.91
CA ASP A 73 -3.91 3.79 -6.49
C ASP A 73 -3.97 4.78 -7.67
N LEU A 74 -3.01 4.72 -8.60
CA LEU A 74 -3.00 5.57 -9.80
C LEU A 74 -4.17 5.25 -10.74
N SER A 75 -4.54 3.97 -10.85
CA SER A 75 -5.69 3.53 -11.63
C SER A 75 -7.01 4.05 -11.01
N LEU A 76 -7.13 3.98 -9.67
CA LEU A 76 -8.25 4.54 -8.91
C LEU A 76 -8.36 6.07 -9.02
N ARG A 77 -7.22 6.77 -9.10
CA ARG A 77 -7.15 8.21 -9.36
C ARG A 77 -7.43 8.57 -10.83
N GLY A 78 -7.65 7.57 -11.69
CA GLY A 78 -8.12 7.76 -13.05
C GLY A 78 -7.03 7.97 -14.09
N TRP A 79 -5.75 7.74 -13.78
CA TRP A 79 -4.65 7.87 -14.76
C TRP A 79 -4.71 6.80 -15.85
N PHE A 80 -5.21 5.62 -15.51
CA PHE A 80 -5.49 4.53 -16.43
C PHE A 80 -6.59 3.65 -15.83
N ARG A 81 -7.09 2.70 -16.61
CA ARG A 81 -7.98 1.64 -16.14
C ARG A 81 -7.40 0.27 -16.47
N ILE A 82 -7.82 -0.73 -15.71
CA ILE A 82 -7.43 -2.13 -15.87
C ILE A 82 -8.67 -2.90 -16.31
N ASP A 83 -8.60 -3.49 -17.50
CA ASP A 83 -9.67 -4.30 -18.07
C ASP A 83 -9.26 -5.77 -18.06
N LYS A 84 -10.15 -6.65 -17.61
CA LYS A 84 -10.02 -8.09 -17.81
C LYS A 84 -10.36 -8.44 -19.27
N GLN A 85 -9.51 -9.22 -19.93
CA GLN A 85 -9.75 -9.76 -21.27
C GLN A 85 -9.53 -11.26 -21.27
N ASP A 86 -10.57 -12.07 -21.44
CA ASP A 86 -10.51 -13.53 -21.41
C ASP A 86 -9.59 -14.04 -20.27
N ASP A 87 -8.37 -14.50 -20.61
CA ASP A 87 -7.36 -15.04 -19.70
C ASP A 87 -6.20 -14.05 -19.38
N SER A 88 -6.37 -12.76 -19.65
CA SER A 88 -5.33 -11.74 -19.50
C SER A 88 -5.87 -10.37 -19.06
N TRP A 89 -4.96 -9.40 -18.99
CA TRP A 89 -5.23 -8.05 -18.50
C TRP A 89 -4.74 -7.01 -19.48
N LEU A 90 -5.55 -5.97 -19.68
CA LEU A 90 -5.24 -4.82 -20.50
C LEU A 90 -5.25 -3.55 -19.65
N PHE A 91 -4.16 -2.80 -19.71
CA PHE A 91 -4.04 -1.49 -19.10
C PHE A 91 -4.32 -0.44 -20.19
N VAL A 92 -5.27 0.46 -19.92
CA VAL A 92 -5.73 1.47 -20.87
C VAL A 92 -5.51 2.85 -20.27
N GLN A 93 -4.62 3.64 -20.87
CA GLN A 93 -4.35 5.01 -20.44
C GLN A 93 -5.58 5.89 -20.65
N ASN A 94 -5.97 6.63 -19.62
CA ASN A 94 -7.07 7.59 -19.70
C ASN A 94 -6.57 8.96 -20.18
N GLU A 95 -7.49 9.88 -20.42
CA GLU A 95 -7.11 11.30 -20.51
C GLU A 95 -6.64 11.78 -19.14
N PHE A 96 -5.52 12.52 -19.11
CA PHE A 96 -4.91 12.98 -17.87
C PHE A 96 -5.94 13.67 -16.95
N PRO A 97 -6.15 13.18 -15.71
CA PRO A 97 -7.09 13.80 -14.79
C PRO A 97 -6.62 15.23 -14.48
N ARG A 98 -7.42 16.23 -14.85
CA ARG A 98 -7.01 17.65 -14.90
C ARG A 98 -6.64 18.26 -13.54
N ASP A 99 -7.03 17.62 -12.44
CA ASP A 99 -6.91 18.15 -11.08
C ASP A 99 -6.13 17.22 -10.13
N ASP A 100 -5.50 16.15 -10.62
CA ASP A 100 -4.65 15.30 -9.78
C ASP A 100 -3.18 15.74 -9.83
N ILE A 101 -2.53 15.73 -8.67
CA ILE A 101 -1.10 16.04 -8.53
C ILE A 101 -0.40 14.73 -8.20
N ILE A 102 0.35 14.22 -9.17
CA ILE A 102 1.20 13.05 -8.98
C ILE A 102 2.61 13.44 -8.52
N THR A 103 3.23 12.56 -7.75
CA THR A 103 4.64 12.72 -7.37
C THR A 103 5.56 12.37 -8.53
N GLN A 104 6.86 12.68 -8.41
CA GLN A 104 7.83 12.32 -9.45
C GLN A 104 7.89 10.80 -9.66
N VAL A 105 7.82 10.00 -8.58
CA VAL A 105 7.89 8.53 -8.70
C VAL A 105 6.67 7.95 -9.39
N GLU A 106 5.50 8.54 -9.17
CA GLU A 106 4.25 8.17 -9.83
C GLU A 106 4.31 8.51 -11.33
N ALA A 107 4.85 9.68 -11.67
CA ALA A 107 5.10 10.06 -13.06
C ALA A 107 6.10 9.12 -13.75
N ASP A 108 7.19 8.75 -13.06
CA ASP A 108 8.19 7.80 -13.56
C ASP A 108 7.55 6.42 -13.82
N PHE A 109 6.71 5.95 -12.91
CA PHE A 109 5.94 4.72 -13.07
C PHE A 109 4.99 4.79 -14.28
N LEU A 110 4.20 5.86 -14.40
CA LEU A 110 3.27 6.05 -15.51
C LEU A 110 3.98 6.13 -16.86
N ASN A 111 5.11 6.82 -16.95
CA ASN A 111 5.92 6.92 -18.16
C ASN A 111 6.56 5.58 -18.55
N ALA A 112 6.93 4.76 -17.56
CA ALA A 112 7.41 3.41 -17.80
C ALA A 112 6.28 2.47 -18.28
N LEU A 113 5.09 2.61 -17.69
CA LEU A 113 3.92 1.81 -18.06
C LEU A 113 3.39 2.18 -19.45
N PHE A 114 3.22 3.47 -19.71
CA PHE A 114 2.70 4.04 -20.96
C PHE A 114 3.73 4.98 -21.62
N PRO A 115 4.75 4.43 -22.32
CA PRO A 115 5.69 5.24 -23.08
C PRO A 115 4.98 6.15 -24.10
N PRO A 116 5.62 7.24 -24.57
CA PRO A 116 5.00 8.18 -25.51
C PRO A 116 4.35 7.49 -26.72
N GLY A 117 3.06 7.74 -26.92
CA GLY A 117 2.26 7.16 -28.00
C GLY A 117 1.62 5.80 -27.70
N VAL A 118 1.91 5.19 -26.56
CA VAL A 118 1.32 3.92 -26.13
C VAL A 118 0.13 4.17 -25.22
N LYS A 119 -1.08 3.81 -25.67
CA LYS A 119 -2.32 3.92 -24.87
C LYS A 119 -2.82 2.60 -24.29
N TYR A 120 -2.39 1.49 -24.87
CA TYR A 120 -2.87 0.15 -24.54
C TYR A 120 -1.67 -0.73 -24.25
N VAL A 121 -1.66 -1.38 -23.10
CA VAL A 121 -0.54 -2.21 -22.65
C VAL A 121 -1.11 -3.51 -22.12
N GLY A 122 -0.78 -4.65 -22.72
CA GLY A 122 -1.15 -5.96 -22.18
C GLY A 122 -0.28 -6.36 -20.99
N LEU A 123 -0.75 -7.31 -20.17
CA LEU A 123 -0.03 -7.86 -19.01
C LEU A 123 1.44 -8.18 -19.30
N GLU A 124 1.71 -8.98 -20.33
CA GLU A 124 3.07 -9.40 -20.65
C GLU A 124 3.95 -8.25 -21.16
N GLN A 125 3.36 -7.27 -21.84
CA GLN A 125 4.06 -6.05 -22.23
C GLN A 125 4.40 -5.20 -21.02
N MET A 126 3.45 -5.01 -20.10
CA MET A 126 3.67 -4.29 -18.84
C MET A 126 4.82 -4.91 -18.06
N LYS A 127 4.85 -6.24 -17.88
CA LYS A 127 5.93 -6.95 -17.17
C LYS A 127 7.29 -6.62 -17.81
N ARG A 128 7.39 -6.72 -19.14
CA ARG A 128 8.63 -6.39 -19.88
C ARG A 128 9.04 -4.92 -19.74
N GLN A 129 8.09 -3.99 -19.86
CA GLN A 129 8.36 -2.55 -19.78
C GLN A 129 8.84 -2.13 -18.40
N LEU A 130 8.33 -2.74 -17.33
CA LEU A 130 8.70 -2.40 -15.95
C LEU A 130 10.03 -3.03 -15.50
N ARG A 131 10.48 -4.16 -16.08
CA ARG A 131 11.73 -4.85 -15.64
C ARG A 131 12.93 -3.92 -15.46
N GLY A 132 13.17 -3.01 -16.41
CA GLY A 132 14.29 -2.06 -16.33
C GLY A 132 14.03 -0.90 -15.36
N PRO A 133 12.93 -0.14 -15.52
CA PRO A 133 12.59 1.01 -14.68
C PRO A 133 12.35 0.70 -13.20
N LEU A 134 12.01 -0.53 -12.82
CA LEU A 134 11.68 -0.87 -11.43
C LEU A 134 12.74 -0.45 -10.42
N ARG A 135 14.02 -0.63 -10.73
CA ARG A 135 15.11 -0.19 -9.83
C ARG A 135 15.06 1.32 -9.60
N HIS A 136 14.84 2.09 -10.66
CA HIS A 136 14.76 3.55 -10.57
C HIS A 136 13.52 4.00 -9.79
N ILE A 137 12.36 3.37 -10.03
CA ILE A 137 11.12 3.64 -9.30
C ILE A 137 11.31 3.36 -7.80
N THR A 138 11.94 2.23 -7.45
CA THR A 138 12.29 1.91 -6.07
C THR A 138 13.25 2.96 -5.46
N ASP A 139 14.30 3.35 -6.18
CA ASP A 139 15.25 4.38 -5.73
C ASP A 139 14.56 5.74 -5.51
N SER A 140 13.61 6.09 -6.38
CA SER A 140 12.80 7.31 -6.28
C SER A 140 11.84 7.27 -5.08
N LEU A 141 11.23 6.12 -4.76
CA LEU A 141 10.43 5.95 -3.53
C LEU A 141 11.27 6.20 -2.28
N TYR A 142 12.46 5.59 -2.18
CA TYR A 142 13.37 5.84 -1.06
C TYR A 142 13.78 7.32 -0.98
N ARG A 143 14.08 7.95 -2.12
CA ARG A 143 14.42 9.38 -2.16
C ARG A 143 13.27 10.26 -1.66
N GLU A 144 12.04 9.96 -2.07
CA GLU A 144 10.87 10.72 -1.65
C GLU A 144 10.68 10.66 -0.12
N THR A 145 10.98 9.52 0.52
CA THR A 145 10.94 9.45 2.00
C THR A 145 11.97 10.35 2.68
N ILE A 146 13.10 10.64 2.01
CA ILE A 146 14.14 11.56 2.51
C ILE A 146 13.71 13.01 2.25
N GLU A 147 13.20 13.31 1.05
CA GLU A 147 12.72 14.64 0.67
C GLU A 147 11.57 15.12 1.57
N ARG A 148 10.73 14.18 2.01
CA ARG A 148 9.66 14.42 3.01
C ARG A 148 10.16 14.51 4.45
N GLY A 149 11.45 14.30 4.68
CA GLY A 149 12.09 14.39 5.99
C GLY A 149 11.80 13.21 6.91
N TRP A 150 11.29 12.08 6.41
CA TRP A 150 10.98 10.90 7.25
C TRP A 150 12.21 10.07 7.59
N TYR A 151 13.22 10.14 6.73
CA TYR A 151 14.55 9.59 6.95
C TYR A 151 15.61 10.65 6.63
N GLU A 152 16.71 10.66 7.37
CA GLU A 152 17.86 11.54 7.08
C GLU A 152 18.73 11.01 5.93
N ARG A 153 18.61 9.72 5.62
CA ARG A 153 19.40 8.99 4.62
C ARG A 153 18.61 7.80 4.10
N ASP A 154 19.07 7.26 2.96
CA ASP A 154 18.42 6.10 2.32
C ASP A 154 18.17 4.97 3.34
N PRO A 155 16.93 4.48 3.48
CA PRO A 155 16.58 3.37 4.38
C PRO A 155 17.45 2.12 4.23
N ARG A 156 17.96 1.87 3.02
CA ARG A 156 18.86 0.73 2.70
C ARG A 156 20.32 0.98 3.10
N SER A 157 20.68 2.20 3.49
CA SER A 157 22.06 2.53 3.82
C SER A 157 22.56 1.66 4.98
N LYS A 158 23.69 0.98 4.77
CA LYS A 158 24.33 0.20 5.83
C LYS A 158 24.77 1.12 6.98
N GLY A 159 24.93 0.56 8.17
CA GLY A 159 25.46 1.32 9.31
C GLY A 159 26.85 1.90 9.03
N PHE A 160 27.29 2.88 9.84
CA PHE A 160 28.57 3.61 9.75
C PHE A 160 29.84 2.71 9.69
N LEU A 161 29.71 1.39 9.88
CA LEU A 161 30.80 0.41 9.82
C LEU A 161 30.58 -0.70 8.77
N GLY A 162 29.64 -0.54 7.84
CA GLY A 162 29.29 -1.58 6.86
C GLY A 162 28.51 -2.77 7.44
N LEU A 163 28.20 -2.74 8.74
CA LEU A 163 27.38 -3.73 9.42
C LEU A 163 25.89 -3.56 9.06
N ALA A 164 25.14 -4.65 9.13
CA ALA A 164 23.69 -4.66 8.99
C ALA A 164 23.07 -3.70 10.03
N GLY A 165 22.64 -2.54 9.57
CA GLY A 165 22.06 -1.48 10.38
C GLY A 165 20.93 -0.85 9.60
N ARG A 166 19.84 -0.52 10.30
CA ARG A 166 18.67 0.18 9.76
C ARG A 166 18.94 1.68 9.80
N SER A 167 18.62 2.42 8.74
CA SER A 167 18.55 3.88 8.86
C SER A 167 17.36 4.26 9.75
N PRO A 168 17.58 4.95 10.88
CA PRO A 168 16.50 5.34 11.76
C PRO A 168 15.59 6.37 11.08
N ARG A 169 14.29 6.32 11.42
CA ARG A 169 13.33 7.37 11.07
C ARG A 169 13.57 8.60 11.92
N THR A 170 13.30 9.76 11.33
CA THR A 170 13.17 11.03 12.06
C THR A 170 11.92 11.03 12.93
N ALA A 171 11.73 12.06 13.74
CA ALA A 171 10.50 12.23 14.52
C ALA A 171 9.25 12.32 13.63
N ASP A 172 9.34 13.01 12.49
CA ASP A 172 8.27 13.05 11.48
C ASP A 172 8.01 11.68 10.87
N GLY A 173 9.05 10.96 10.48
CA GLY A 173 8.92 9.62 9.93
C GLY A 173 8.30 8.64 10.92
N THR A 174 8.65 8.75 12.21
CA THR A 174 8.03 7.97 13.28
C THR A 174 6.58 8.37 13.51
N ALA A 175 6.24 9.66 13.45
CA ALA A 175 4.85 10.11 13.55
C ALA A 175 3.99 9.55 12.41
N VAL A 176 4.47 9.65 11.16
CA VAL A 176 3.78 9.08 9.99
C VAL A 176 3.63 7.56 10.14
N ARG A 177 4.70 6.85 10.54
CA ARG A 177 4.61 5.41 10.80
C ARG A 177 3.52 5.06 11.82
N ILE A 178 3.43 5.80 12.92
CA ILE A 178 2.41 5.55 13.95
C ILE A 178 1.01 5.80 13.39
N GLN A 179 0.79 6.85 12.60
CA GLN A 179 -0.49 7.08 11.91
C GLN A 179 -0.82 5.94 10.95
N THR A 180 0.15 5.50 10.14
CA THR A 180 0.00 4.36 9.21
C THR A 180 -0.38 3.08 9.96
N LEU A 181 0.27 2.78 11.08
CA LEU A 181 -0.05 1.63 11.93
C LEU A 181 -1.44 1.75 12.58
N GLY A 182 -1.84 2.96 12.97
CA GLY A 182 -3.19 3.24 13.45
C GLY A 182 -4.25 3.01 12.39
N PHE A 183 -3.95 3.34 11.13
CA PHE A 183 -4.84 3.08 10.00
C PHE A 183 -4.87 1.59 9.61
N ARG A 184 -3.72 0.92 9.65
CA ARG A 184 -3.67 -0.55 9.55
C ARG A 184 -4.56 -1.19 10.60
N LYS A 185 -4.52 -0.70 11.84
CA LYS A 185 -5.38 -1.19 12.92
C LYS A 185 -6.86 -1.01 12.58
N TYR A 186 -7.27 0.14 12.04
CA TYR A 186 -8.63 0.34 11.56
C TYR A 186 -9.04 -0.70 10.52
N ILE A 187 -8.26 -0.90 9.45
CA ILE A 187 -8.59 -1.94 8.44
C ILE A 187 -8.62 -3.35 9.07
N ALA A 188 -7.71 -3.62 10.01
CA ALA A 188 -7.61 -4.90 10.72
C ALA A 188 -8.72 -5.14 11.76
N THR A 189 -9.50 -4.12 12.15
CA THR A 189 -10.54 -4.26 13.19
C THR A 189 -11.89 -3.66 12.81
N ALA A 190 -12.02 -3.06 11.63
CA ALA A 190 -13.28 -2.47 11.16
C ALA A 190 -14.40 -3.52 11.14
N GLU A 191 -15.58 -3.10 11.60
CA GLU A 191 -16.80 -3.89 11.58
C GLU A 191 -17.78 -3.28 10.56
N ALA A 192 -18.49 -4.14 9.83
CA ALA A 192 -19.45 -3.70 8.81
C ALA A 192 -20.54 -2.77 9.38
N SER A 193 -20.98 -3.01 10.62
CA SER A 193 -22.00 -2.20 11.32
C SER A 193 -21.59 -0.74 11.55
N GLN A 194 -20.29 -0.43 11.50
CA GLN A 194 -19.76 0.93 11.71
C GLN A 194 -19.62 1.72 10.41
N ILE A 195 -19.78 1.07 9.26
CA ILE A 195 -19.60 1.69 7.95
C ILE A 195 -20.96 2.12 7.43
N LYS A 196 -21.10 3.41 7.10
CA LYS A 196 -22.30 3.88 6.44
C LYS A 196 -22.40 3.29 5.05
N TYR A 197 -23.59 2.82 4.74
CA TYR A 197 -23.89 2.16 3.48
C TYR A 197 -23.55 2.98 2.24
N GLU A 198 -23.82 4.28 2.25
CA GLU A 198 -23.55 5.20 1.14
C GLU A 198 -22.06 5.49 0.95
N GLU A 199 -21.25 5.30 2.00
CA GLU A 199 -19.81 5.54 1.98
C GLU A 199 -19.02 4.28 1.55
N ALA A 200 -19.63 3.09 1.61
CA ALA A 200 -18.97 1.80 1.45
C ALA A 200 -18.17 1.67 0.15
N ALA A 201 -18.76 2.03 -0.99
CA ALA A 201 -18.08 1.97 -2.29
C ALA A 201 -16.88 2.91 -2.36
N GLY A 202 -17.04 4.14 -1.88
CA GLY A 202 -15.95 5.12 -1.84
C GLY A 202 -14.83 4.70 -0.90
N LEU A 203 -15.16 4.10 0.26
CA LEU A 203 -14.17 3.59 1.21
C LEU A 203 -13.45 2.35 0.70
N PHE A 204 -14.16 1.44 0.02
CA PHE A 204 -13.55 0.26 -0.61
C PHE A 204 -12.41 0.68 -1.53
N SER A 205 -12.71 1.50 -2.52
CA SER A 205 -11.77 1.99 -3.51
C SER A 205 -10.65 2.82 -2.88
N ARG A 206 -10.98 3.75 -1.97
CA ARG A 206 -9.96 4.60 -1.32
C ARG A 206 -8.98 3.82 -0.44
N TYR A 207 -9.42 2.77 0.25
CA TYR A 207 -8.60 2.09 1.25
C TYR A 207 -7.97 0.80 0.73
N LEU A 208 -8.38 0.34 -0.44
CA LEU A 208 -7.86 -0.87 -1.08
C LEU A 208 -6.34 -0.87 -1.27
N PRO A 209 -5.68 0.19 -1.82
CA PRO A 209 -4.23 0.21 -1.96
C PRO A 209 -3.49 0.04 -0.61
N TYR A 210 -4.05 0.59 0.47
CA TYR A 210 -3.48 0.44 1.81
C TYR A 210 -3.73 -0.96 2.38
N ALA A 211 -4.90 -1.54 2.12
CA ALA A 211 -5.16 -2.93 2.48
C ALA A 211 -4.15 -3.88 1.81
N MET A 212 -3.74 -3.61 0.57
CA MET A 212 -2.72 -4.38 -0.15
C MET A 212 -1.34 -4.33 0.52
N ILE A 213 -0.84 -3.14 0.89
CA ILE A 213 0.47 -3.03 1.54
C ILE A 213 0.46 -3.63 2.95
N PHE A 214 -0.70 -3.61 3.64
CA PHE A 214 -0.86 -4.27 4.93
C PHE A 214 -1.07 -5.79 4.87
N GLY A 215 -1.33 -6.35 3.68
CA GLY A 215 -1.76 -7.74 3.53
C GLY A 215 -3.14 -8.03 4.13
N LEU A 216 -4.04 -7.04 4.09
CA LEU A 216 -5.39 -7.09 4.65
C LEU A 216 -6.48 -6.95 3.57
N THR A 217 -6.13 -7.15 2.30
CA THR A 217 -7.06 -6.99 1.16
C THR A 217 -8.30 -7.87 1.30
N GLU A 218 -8.12 -9.16 1.56
CA GLU A 218 -9.21 -10.12 1.72
C GLU A 218 -10.15 -9.75 2.87
N ARG A 219 -9.56 -9.37 4.01
CA ARG A 219 -10.30 -8.90 5.17
C ARG A 219 -11.13 -7.67 4.82
N TRP A 220 -10.52 -6.67 4.19
CA TRP A 220 -11.20 -5.43 3.85
C TRP A 220 -12.33 -5.65 2.85
N ALA A 221 -12.08 -6.48 1.83
CA ALA A 221 -13.09 -6.91 0.87
C ALA A 221 -14.28 -7.61 1.57
N SER A 222 -13.99 -8.52 2.51
CA SER A 222 -15.01 -9.22 3.30
C SER A 222 -15.88 -8.25 4.12
N VAL A 223 -15.26 -7.30 4.83
CA VAL A 223 -15.99 -6.27 5.59
C VAL A 223 -16.94 -5.48 4.70
N ILE A 224 -16.49 -5.00 3.54
CA ILE A 224 -17.35 -4.25 2.60
C ILE A 224 -18.45 -5.14 2.01
N GLY A 225 -18.15 -6.41 1.71
CA GLY A 225 -19.16 -7.37 1.27
C GLY A 225 -20.27 -7.57 2.30
N ASP A 226 -19.92 -7.61 3.59
CA ASP A 226 -20.90 -7.70 4.68
C ASP A 226 -21.71 -6.41 4.86
N VAL A 227 -21.12 -5.23 4.65
CA VAL A 227 -21.86 -3.96 4.58
C VAL A 227 -22.92 -4.02 3.49
N ALA A 228 -22.55 -4.54 2.31
CA ALA A 228 -23.44 -4.64 1.17
C ALA A 228 -24.60 -5.64 1.40
N LYS A 229 -24.31 -6.79 2.03
CA LYS A 229 -25.34 -7.74 2.48
C LYS A 229 -26.31 -7.11 3.48
N ALA A 230 -25.80 -6.42 4.49
CA ALA A 230 -26.62 -5.79 5.51
C ALA A 230 -27.57 -4.75 4.89
N ALA A 231 -27.04 -3.88 4.02
CA ALA A 231 -27.84 -2.91 3.28
C ALA A 231 -28.97 -3.54 2.46
N GLN A 232 -28.69 -4.65 1.76
CA GLN A 232 -29.67 -5.39 0.97
C GLN A 232 -30.81 -5.95 1.84
N LEU A 233 -30.47 -6.48 3.03
CA LEU A 233 -31.46 -7.03 3.98
C LEU A 233 -32.35 -5.96 4.58
N GLU A 234 -31.82 -4.75 4.80
CA GLU A 234 -32.55 -3.61 5.37
C GLU A 234 -33.36 -2.82 4.32
N GLY A 235 -33.32 -3.22 3.05
CA GLY A 235 -34.04 -2.54 1.96
C GLY A 235 -33.44 -1.17 1.59
N TYR A 236 -32.18 -0.93 1.95
CA TYR A 236 -31.45 0.29 1.62
C TYR A 236 -31.04 0.27 0.14
N GLY A 237 -31.86 0.89 -0.72
CA GLY A 237 -31.50 1.29 -2.10
C GLY A 237 -30.76 0.25 -2.97
N ASN A 238 -30.15 0.71 -4.05
CA ASN A 238 -29.28 -0.12 -4.90
C ASN A 238 -27.80 0.13 -4.57
N ILE A 239 -27.41 -0.01 -3.29
CA ILE A 239 -25.99 0.10 -2.88
C ILE A 239 -25.15 -0.94 -3.61
N MET A 240 -25.72 -2.13 -3.84
CA MET A 240 -25.14 -3.14 -4.70
C MET A 240 -24.90 -2.63 -6.11
N GLY A 241 -25.75 -1.79 -6.68
CA GLY A 241 -25.51 -1.14 -7.97
C GLY A 241 -24.45 -0.04 -7.90
N GLY A 242 -24.27 0.61 -6.75
CA GLY A 242 -23.14 1.52 -6.52
C GLY A 242 -21.82 0.77 -6.48
N LEU A 243 -21.74 -0.30 -5.69
CA LEU A 243 -20.58 -1.19 -5.62
C LEU A 243 -20.32 -1.89 -6.96
N ALA A 244 -21.35 -2.45 -7.59
CA ALA A 244 -21.26 -3.07 -8.92
C ALA A 244 -21.15 -2.05 -10.07
N SER A 245 -21.12 -0.74 -9.82
CA SER A 245 -20.66 0.22 -10.83
C SER A 245 -19.21 0.65 -10.61
N ASP A 246 -18.61 0.26 -9.47
CA ASP A 246 -17.20 0.43 -9.22
C ASP A 246 -16.39 -0.62 -10.02
N PRO A 247 -15.48 -0.19 -10.92
CA PRO A 247 -14.68 -1.11 -11.73
C PRO A 247 -13.81 -2.06 -10.90
N PHE A 248 -13.32 -1.62 -9.74
CA PHE A 248 -12.48 -2.45 -8.87
C PHE A 248 -13.29 -3.44 -8.06
N PHE A 249 -14.56 -3.15 -7.77
CA PHE A 249 -15.42 -4.13 -7.12
C PHE A 249 -15.60 -5.37 -8.01
N TRP A 250 -15.90 -5.19 -9.30
CA TRP A 250 -15.95 -6.31 -10.26
C TRP A 250 -14.62 -7.02 -10.41
N LEU A 251 -13.53 -6.28 -10.32
CA LEU A 251 -12.19 -6.81 -10.41
C LEU A 251 -11.89 -7.81 -9.28
N PHE A 252 -12.30 -7.49 -8.04
CA PHE A 252 -12.12 -8.34 -6.87
C PHE A 252 -13.11 -9.50 -6.78
N PHE A 253 -14.38 -9.24 -7.07
CA PHE A 253 -15.46 -10.16 -6.76
C PHE A 253 -16.01 -10.93 -7.98
N GLY A 254 -15.60 -10.56 -9.21
CA GLY A 254 -15.92 -11.30 -10.43
C GLY A 254 -17.42 -11.49 -10.72
N ASP A 255 -17.76 -12.50 -11.53
CA ASP A 255 -19.15 -12.87 -11.87
C ASP A 255 -19.89 -13.60 -10.72
N ASP A 256 -19.16 -14.06 -9.70
CA ASP A 256 -19.68 -14.75 -8.52
C ASP A 256 -20.50 -13.82 -7.59
N ILE A 257 -20.60 -12.53 -7.95
CA ILE A 257 -21.52 -11.53 -7.35
C ILE A 257 -23.01 -11.95 -7.48
N ALA A 258 -23.34 -12.88 -8.39
CA ALA A 258 -24.72 -13.19 -8.76
C ALA A 258 -25.63 -13.71 -7.61
N TYR A 259 -25.08 -14.24 -6.52
CA TYR A 259 -25.86 -14.65 -5.34
C TYR A 259 -25.06 -14.33 -4.07
N LEU A 260 -25.55 -13.43 -3.23
CA LEU A 260 -24.93 -13.05 -1.95
C LEU A 260 -24.63 -14.27 -1.06
N GLY A 261 -23.41 -14.78 -1.16
CA GLY A 261 -22.83 -15.87 -0.38
C GLY A 261 -21.31 -15.88 -0.57
N ILE A 262 -20.65 -14.78 -0.18
CA ILE A 262 -19.23 -14.43 -0.41
C ILE A 262 -18.28 -15.64 -0.37
N GLU A 263 -18.03 -16.22 -1.53
CA GLU A 263 -16.81 -16.95 -1.89
C GLU A 263 -16.36 -16.40 -3.25
N ALA A 264 -15.75 -15.22 -3.24
CA ALA A 264 -15.11 -14.64 -4.42
C ALA A 264 -13.95 -13.74 -3.98
N ILE A 265 -12.84 -14.38 -3.62
CA ILE A 265 -11.52 -13.76 -3.44
C ILE A 265 -10.60 -14.43 -4.47
N GLY A 266 -10.97 -14.34 -5.75
CA GLY A 266 -10.25 -15.01 -6.85
C GLY A 266 -9.67 -14.00 -7.82
N GLY A 267 -10.53 -13.28 -8.56
CA GLY A 267 -10.13 -12.53 -9.76
C GLY A 267 -8.91 -11.59 -9.62
N LEU A 268 -8.93 -10.67 -8.64
CA LEU A 268 -7.81 -9.75 -8.37
C LEU A 268 -6.91 -10.20 -7.22
N ALA A 269 -7.38 -11.07 -6.33
CA ALA A 269 -6.52 -11.69 -5.33
C ALA A 269 -5.49 -12.58 -6.02
N ASP A 270 -5.89 -13.45 -6.94
CA ASP A 270 -4.99 -14.24 -7.81
C ASP A 270 -4.08 -13.32 -8.64
N LEU A 271 -4.57 -12.14 -9.05
CA LEU A 271 -3.76 -11.14 -9.72
C LEU A 271 -2.73 -10.47 -8.78
N LEU A 272 -3.04 -10.22 -7.51
CA LEU A 272 -2.22 -9.39 -6.61
C LEU A 272 -1.54 -10.15 -5.47
N GLY A 273 -1.87 -11.42 -5.23
CA GLY A 273 -1.39 -12.23 -4.12
C GLY A 273 -1.85 -13.69 -4.18
N ASP A 274 -0.97 -14.58 -4.63
CA ASP A 274 -0.31 -15.60 -3.79
C ASP A 274 0.64 -16.39 -4.72
N GLY A 275 1.93 -16.12 -4.67
CA GLY A 275 2.97 -16.84 -5.44
C GLY A 275 2.87 -16.87 -6.99
N ALA A 276 1.79 -16.41 -7.63
CA ALA A 276 1.52 -16.58 -9.07
C ALA A 276 0.88 -15.35 -9.78
N GLY A 277 0.71 -14.21 -9.10
CA GLY A 277 0.01 -13.03 -9.63
C GLY A 277 0.79 -12.13 -10.62
N LEU A 278 0.22 -10.96 -10.98
CA LEU A 278 0.82 -9.85 -11.76
C LEU A 278 2.25 -9.51 -11.30
N PHE A 279 2.47 -9.63 -9.99
CA PHE A 279 3.73 -9.41 -9.28
C PHE A 279 4.32 -10.69 -8.70
N ASP A 280 3.95 -11.88 -9.21
CA ASP A 280 4.84 -13.03 -9.10
C ASP A 280 6.15 -12.68 -9.82
N LEU A 281 7.03 -12.11 -9.02
CA LEU A 281 8.34 -11.71 -9.41
C LEU A 281 9.25 -12.94 -9.48
N GLY A 282 8.83 -14.19 -9.30
CA GLY A 282 9.72 -15.36 -9.45
C GLY A 282 10.55 -15.29 -10.74
N ASP A 283 9.91 -14.91 -11.85
CA ASP A 283 10.56 -14.69 -13.16
C ASP A 283 11.18 -13.30 -13.38
N MET A 284 10.88 -12.32 -12.53
CA MET A 284 11.50 -10.99 -12.55
C MET A 284 12.67 -10.87 -11.54
N ALA A 285 12.70 -11.72 -10.52
CA ALA A 285 13.65 -11.81 -9.41
C ALA A 285 14.98 -12.40 -9.86
N GLY A 286 15.00 -13.23 -10.91
CA GLY A 286 16.24 -13.66 -11.55
C GLY A 286 17.14 -12.48 -11.99
N GLY A 287 16.57 -11.29 -12.22
CA GLY A 287 17.31 -10.04 -12.49
C GLY A 287 17.14 -8.93 -11.44
N LEU A 288 16.14 -9.02 -10.57
CA LEU A 288 15.87 -8.04 -9.50
C LEU A 288 16.32 -8.51 -8.10
N GLY A 289 17.00 -9.66 -8.01
CA GLY A 289 17.55 -10.20 -6.76
C GLY A 289 18.44 -9.20 -6.00
N ASP A 290 19.05 -8.23 -6.69
CA ASP A 290 19.83 -7.15 -6.07
C ASP A 290 18.97 -5.94 -5.63
N VAL A 291 17.77 -5.77 -6.20
CA VAL A 291 16.84 -4.65 -5.92
C VAL A 291 15.95 -4.95 -4.71
N PHE A 292 15.45 -6.19 -4.62
CA PHE A 292 14.57 -6.67 -3.54
C PHE A 292 15.26 -7.71 -2.64
N GLY A 293 16.59 -7.84 -2.74
CA GLY A 293 17.41 -8.88 -2.14
C GLY A 293 17.40 -8.93 -0.62
N SER A 294 16.32 -9.43 -0.03
CA SER A 294 16.31 -10.11 1.28
C SER A 294 15.02 -10.91 1.55
N VAL A 295 14.12 -11.11 0.59
CA VAL A 295 12.72 -11.54 0.88
C VAL A 295 12.52 -13.06 0.90
N GLY A 296 13.42 -13.85 0.32
CA GLY A 296 13.26 -15.32 0.26
C GLY A 296 13.28 -16.02 1.63
N ASP A 297 14.05 -15.51 2.60
CA ASP A 297 14.33 -16.24 3.85
C ASP A 297 13.49 -15.74 5.06
N ALA A 298 12.79 -14.61 4.96
CA ALA A 298 12.17 -13.95 6.12
C ALA A 298 10.66 -14.22 6.29
N ILE A 299 9.98 -14.76 5.27
CA ILE A 299 8.55 -15.09 5.35
C ILE A 299 8.31 -16.39 6.13
N GLY A 300 9.29 -17.30 6.17
CA GLY A 300 9.23 -18.52 6.98
C GLY A 300 9.24 -18.27 8.49
N ASP A 301 10.05 -17.32 8.95
CA ASP A 301 10.31 -17.12 10.39
C ASP A 301 9.36 -16.09 11.06
N ILE A 302 8.77 -15.16 10.31
CA ILE A 302 7.84 -14.16 10.88
C ILE A 302 6.43 -14.75 11.06
N ALA A 303 6.05 -15.75 10.27
CA ALA A 303 4.80 -16.48 10.49
C ALA A 303 4.84 -17.30 11.79
N GLY A 304 5.99 -17.80 12.23
CA GLY A 304 6.09 -18.61 13.46
C GLY A 304 5.84 -17.83 14.76
N ASP A 305 6.35 -16.60 14.86
CA ASP A 305 6.39 -15.85 16.14
C ASP A 305 5.19 -14.90 16.38
N ILE A 306 4.27 -14.78 15.41
CA ILE A 306 3.06 -13.92 15.52
C ILE A 306 1.80 -14.73 15.90
N PHE A 307 1.81 -16.05 15.80
CA PHE A 307 0.64 -16.92 16.08
C PHE A 307 0.61 -17.57 17.47
N ASP A 308 1.54 -17.25 18.36
CA ASP A 308 1.48 -17.69 19.77
C ASP A 308 0.84 -16.61 20.65
N PHE A 309 -0.48 -16.42 20.52
CA PHE A 309 -1.39 -15.92 21.58
C PHE A 309 -2.84 -16.33 21.31
#